data_AF-F0W012-F1
#
_entry.id   AF-F0W012-F1
#
_cell.length_a   1.000
_cell.length_b   1.000
_cell.length_c   1.000
_cell.angle_alpha   90.00
_cell.angle_beta   90.00
_cell.angle_gamma   90.00
#
_symmetry.space_group_name_H-M   'P 1'
#
loop_
_entity.id
_entity.type
_entity.pdbx_description
1 polymer ?
#
loop_
_entity_poly.entity_id
_entity_poly.type
_entity_poly.pdbx_seq_one_letter_code
_entity_poly.pdbx_strand_id
1 'polypeptide(L)'
;MPTDSELLKVAALMVMRAKAIQNRLLTVQNSIRCESLEIEILEEETLNSENRLREIEIYIVEVQEDMDACHSGMTYQEYSSELRELQAERHGELDLLQQSFLMRKSHEEKKRELEVNEASLQTNLKELHMQCCNLWDWVSQTSQHAITPPLKCL
;
A
#
# COMPACT_ATOMS: atom_id res chain seq x y z
N MET A 1 -19.80 -14.96 -41.43
CA MET A 1 -19.61 -13.51 -41.21
C MET A 1 -20.48 -13.13 -40.04
N PRO A 2 -19.92 -12.62 -38.92
CA PRO A 2 -20.73 -12.09 -37.84
C PRO A 2 -21.53 -10.88 -38.34
N THR A 3 -22.76 -10.76 -37.88
CA THR A 3 -23.66 -9.64 -38.18
C THR A 3 -23.26 -8.40 -37.39
N ASP A 4 -23.65 -7.21 -37.87
CA ASP A 4 -23.43 -5.94 -37.15
C ASP A 4 -23.98 -5.98 -35.72
N SER A 5 -25.09 -6.70 -35.50
CA SER A 5 -25.69 -6.93 -34.18
C SER A 5 -24.78 -7.76 -33.25
N GLU A 6 -24.10 -8.77 -33.78
CA GLU A 6 -23.15 -9.58 -33.01
C GLU A 6 -21.88 -8.78 -32.66
N LEU A 7 -21.41 -7.95 -33.59
CA LEU A 7 -20.27 -7.05 -33.35
C LEU A 7 -20.56 -6.00 -32.28
N LEU A 8 -21.75 -5.39 -32.32
CA LEU A 8 -22.22 -4.45 -31.29
C LEU A 8 -22.29 -5.11 -29.90
N LYS A 9 -22.76 -6.36 -29.81
CA LYS A 9 -22.78 -7.10 -28.54
C LYS A 9 -21.38 -7.35 -28.00
N VAL A 10 -20.42 -7.75 -28.85
CA VAL A 10 -19.03 -7.96 -28.44
C VAL A 10 -18.40 -6.65 -27.97
N ALA A 11 -18.59 -5.56 -28.72
CA ALA A 11 -18.08 -4.24 -28.33
C ALA A 11 -18.68 -3.78 -26.98
N ALA A 12 -19.98 -3.96 -26.76
CA ALA A 12 -20.63 -3.64 -25.50
C ALA A 12 -20.06 -4.46 -24.33
N LEU A 13 -19.82 -5.76 -24.53
CA LEU A 13 -19.18 -6.63 -23.52
C LEU A 13 -17.75 -6.18 -23.21
N MET A 14 -16.97 -5.80 -24.22
CA MET A 14 -15.62 -5.27 -24.05
C MET A 14 -15.61 -3.98 -23.23
N VAL A 15 -16.52 -3.04 -23.51
CA VAL A 15 -16.67 -1.79 -22.74
C VAL A 15 -17.04 -2.07 -21.29
N MET A 16 -18.02 -2.95 -21.05
CA MET A 16 -18.41 -3.33 -19.68
C MET A 16 -17.24 -3.97 -18.92
N ARG A 17 -16.47 -4.85 -19.56
CA ARG A 17 -15.29 -5.48 -18.97
C ARG A 17 -14.19 -4.46 -18.67
N ALA A 18 -13.92 -3.53 -19.59
CA ALA A 18 -12.94 -2.47 -19.39
C ALA A 18 -13.30 -1.59 -18.19
N LYS A 19 -14.58 -1.17 -18.12
CA LYS A 19 -15.09 -0.37 -17.00
C LYS A 19 -15.00 -1.11 -15.67
N ALA A 20 -15.30 -2.41 -15.64
CA ALA A 20 -15.17 -3.23 -14.44
C ALA A 20 -13.72 -3.35 -13.97
N ILE A 21 -12.77 -3.57 -14.90
CA ILE A 21 -11.33 -3.62 -14.59
C ILE A 21 -10.86 -2.26 -14.07
N GLN A 22 -11.25 -1.16 -14.73
CA GLN A 22 -10.84 0.19 -14.35
C GLN A 22 -11.38 0.60 -12.97
N ASN A 23 -12.63 0.27 -12.65
CA ASN A 23 -13.19 0.50 -11.33
C ASN A 23 -12.41 -0.26 -10.25
N ARG A 24 -12.07 -1.53 -10.50
CA ARG A 24 -11.25 -2.33 -9.58
C ARG A 24 -9.85 -1.75 -9.42
N LEU A 25 -9.24 -1.28 -10.50
CA LEU A 25 -7.91 -0.67 -10.48
C LEU A 25 -7.90 0.57 -9.58
N LEU A 26 -8.90 1.46 -9.72
CA LEU A 26 -9.05 2.63 -8.85
C LEU A 26 -9.18 2.24 -7.37
N THR A 27 -9.97 1.20 -7.06
CA THR A 27 -10.08 0.70 -5.68
C THR A 27 -8.75 0.21 -5.15
N VAL A 28 -8.02 -0.60 -5.92
CA VAL A 28 -6.71 -1.14 -5.52
C VAL A 28 -5.69 -0.02 -5.33
N GLN A 29 -5.62 0.94 -6.24
CA GLN A 29 -4.72 2.10 -6.14
C GLN A 29 -5.01 2.95 -4.89
N ASN A 30 -6.29 3.18 -4.58
CA ASN A 30 -6.67 3.85 -3.34
C ASN A 30 -6.25 3.05 -2.10
N SER A 31 -6.42 1.73 -2.11
CA SER A 31 -5.95 0.87 -1.02
C SER A 31 -4.44 0.94 -0.85
N ILE A 32 -3.65 0.85 -1.93
CA ILE A 32 -2.18 1.00 -1.88
C ILE A 32 -1.79 2.35 -1.27
N ARG A 33 -2.49 3.42 -1.65
CA ARG A 33 -2.26 4.76 -1.10
C ARG A 33 -2.55 4.79 0.40
N CYS A 34 -3.65 4.19 0.85
CA CYS A 34 -3.95 4.09 2.28
C CYS A 34 -2.88 3.30 3.03
N GLU A 35 -2.49 2.11 2.55
CA GLU A 35 -1.43 1.33 3.21
C GLU A 35 -0.11 2.10 3.27
N SER A 36 0.22 2.90 2.24
CA SER A 36 1.43 3.72 2.24
C SER A 36 1.39 4.83 3.29
N LEU A 37 0.24 5.46 3.49
CA LEU A 37 0.06 6.50 4.52
C LEU A 37 0.12 5.91 5.93
N GLU A 38 -0.49 4.74 6.15
CA GLU A 38 -0.42 4.05 7.45
C GLU A 38 1.04 3.69 7.81
N ILE A 39 1.84 3.24 6.83
CA ILE A 39 3.27 2.98 7.03
C ILE A 39 4.01 4.27 7.41
N GLU A 40 3.77 5.38 6.70
CA GLU A 40 4.42 6.67 6.97
C GLU A 40 4.09 7.20 8.39
N ILE A 41 2.82 7.10 8.80
CA ILE A 41 2.39 7.46 10.16
C ILE A 41 3.11 6.60 11.20
N LEU A 42 3.15 5.28 10.99
CA LEU A 42 3.84 4.38 11.91
C LEU A 42 5.35 4.63 11.97
N GLU A 43 5.99 5.05 10.87
CA GLU A 43 7.40 5.46 10.87
C GLU A 43 7.64 6.71 11.71
N GLU A 44 6.75 7.70 11.62
CA GLU A 44 6.80 8.92 12.44
C GLU A 44 6.59 8.60 13.93
N GLU A 45 5.59 7.79 14.26
CA GLU A 45 5.33 7.33 15.64
C GLU A 45 6.50 6.52 16.21
N THR A 46 7.13 5.70 15.37
CA THR A 46 8.35 4.94 15.74
C THR A 46 9.47 5.89 16.09
N LEU A 47 9.75 6.88 15.23
CA LEU A 47 10.81 7.87 15.48
C LEU A 47 10.56 8.66 16.77
N ASN A 48 9.31 9.02 17.04
CA ASN A 48 8.94 9.71 18.28
C ASN A 48 9.20 8.82 19.51
N SER A 49 8.81 7.56 19.44
CA SER A 49 9.03 6.58 20.53
C SER A 49 10.53 6.31 20.74
N GLU A 50 11.34 6.26 19.68
CA GLU A 50 12.80 6.14 19.77
C GLU A 50 13.45 7.36 20.45
N ASN A 51 12.98 8.57 20.14
CA ASN A 51 13.47 9.79 20.78
C ASN A 51 13.12 9.80 22.27
N ARG A 52 11.87 9.47 22.61
CA ARG A 52 11.42 9.41 24.00
C ARG A 52 12.15 8.32 24.80
N LEU A 53 12.39 7.16 24.20
CA LEU A 53 13.18 6.09 24.81
C LEU A 53 14.60 6.58 25.13
N ARG A 54 15.23 7.32 24.22
CA ARG A 54 16.56 7.90 24.44
C ARG A 54 16.56 8.91 25.58
N GLU A 55 15.54 9.77 25.68
CA GLU A 55 15.39 10.71 26.79
C GLU A 55 15.29 9.99 28.13
N ILE A 56 14.43 8.96 28.22
CA ILE A 56 14.28 8.14 29.43
C ILE A 56 15.61 7.46 29.79
N GLU A 57 16.34 6.92 28.81
CA GLU A 57 17.63 6.28 29.07
C GLU A 57 18.69 7.25 29.59
N ILE A 58 18.68 8.51 29.15
CA ILE A 58 19.55 9.57 29.71
C ILE A 58 19.17 9.85 31.17
N TYR A 59 17.89 10.06 31.45
CA TYR A 59 17.41 10.31 32.82
C TYR A 59 17.73 9.16 33.78
N ILE A 60 17.60 7.91 33.32
CA ILE A 60 17.98 6.74 34.12
C ILE A 60 19.45 6.81 34.53
N VAL A 61 20.35 7.18 33.62
CA VAL A 61 21.78 7.31 33.92
C VAL A 61 22.01 8.45 34.91
N GLU A 62 21.40 9.60 34.72
CA GLU A 62 21.53 10.76 35.64
C GLU A 62 21.07 10.40 37.07
N VAL A 63 19.92 9.75 37.21
CA VAL A 63 19.40 9.30 38.52
C VAL A 63 20.34 8.26 39.14
N GLN A 64 20.92 7.36 38.35
CA GLN A 64 21.89 6.37 38.85
C GLN A 64 23.19 7.03 39.35
N GLU A 65 23.70 8.03 38.62
CA GLU A 65 24.88 8.79 39.04
C GLU A 65 24.62 9.57 40.34
N ASP A 66 23.45 10.20 40.48
CA ASP A 66 23.02 10.88 41.69
C ASP A 66 22.85 9.93 42.88
N MET A 67 22.30 8.74 42.64
CA MET A 67 22.18 7.69 43.65
C MET A 67 23.54 7.24 44.19
N ASP A 68 24.52 7.04 43.29
CA ASP A 68 25.88 6.61 43.64
C ASP A 68 26.62 7.71 44.43
N ALA A 69 26.30 8.99 44.21
CA ALA A 69 26.84 10.12 44.96
C ALA A 69 26.14 10.35 46.33
N CYS A 70 24.98 9.75 46.56
CA CYS A 70 24.14 10.02 47.72
C CYS A 70 24.56 9.25 48.98
N HIS A 71 24.77 9.96 50.10
CA HIS A 71 25.16 9.36 51.39
C HIS A 71 24.01 9.34 52.43
N SER A 72 22.80 9.76 52.05
CA SER A 72 21.64 9.87 52.93
C SER A 72 20.55 8.86 52.57
N GLY A 73 20.04 8.14 53.57
CA GLY A 73 19.09 7.04 53.38
C GLY A 73 17.69 7.45 52.91
N MET A 74 17.18 8.65 53.25
CA MET A 74 15.88 9.11 52.74
C MET A 74 15.93 9.50 51.26
N THR A 75 16.93 10.29 50.87
CA THR A 75 17.15 10.73 49.48
C THR A 75 17.43 9.55 48.55
N TYR A 76 18.16 8.53 49.02
CA TYR A 76 18.36 7.30 48.25
C TYR A 76 17.05 6.55 47.95
N GLN A 77 16.10 6.55 48.89
CA GLN A 77 14.81 5.89 48.71
C GLN A 77 13.93 6.60 47.67
N GLU A 78 13.98 7.92 47.62
CA GLU A 78 13.28 8.74 46.61
C GLU A 78 13.79 8.42 45.21
N TYR A 79 15.10 8.45 45.00
CA TYR A 79 15.71 8.07 43.71
C TYR A 79 15.42 6.61 43.32
N SER A 80 15.36 5.68 44.28
CA SER A 80 14.97 4.29 44.00
C SER A 80 13.50 4.15 43.56
N SER A 81 12.63 5.08 43.95
CA SER A 81 11.26 5.14 43.44
C SER A 81 11.24 5.67 42.00
N GLU A 82 11.90 6.81 41.77
CA GLU A 82 12.01 7.45 40.46
C GLU A 82 12.63 6.52 39.42
N LEU A 83 13.71 5.82 39.76
CA LEU A 83 14.35 4.84 38.87
C LEU A 83 13.40 3.71 38.47
N ARG A 84 12.51 3.26 39.37
CA ARG A 84 11.51 2.23 39.03
C ARG A 84 10.44 2.75 38.09
N GLU A 85 10.03 3.99 38.26
CA GLU A 85 9.06 4.66 37.37
C GLU A 85 9.67 4.82 35.96
N LEU A 86 10.89 5.34 35.87
CA LEU A 86 11.61 5.48 34.59
C LEU A 86 11.84 4.13 33.91
N GLN A 87 12.17 3.07 34.65
CA GLN A 87 12.29 1.72 34.09
C GLN A 87 10.96 1.18 33.55
N ALA A 88 9.83 1.48 34.21
CA ALA A 88 8.51 1.11 33.74
C ALA A 88 8.13 1.87 32.46
N GLU A 89 8.40 3.18 32.40
CA GLU A 89 8.20 3.99 31.19
C GLU A 89 9.06 3.48 30.03
N ARG A 90 10.35 3.20 30.27
CA ARG A 90 11.25 2.61 29.28
C ARG A 90 10.70 1.31 28.70
N HIS A 91 10.16 0.44 29.55
CA HIS A 91 9.58 -0.83 29.10
C HIS A 91 8.34 -0.59 28.23
N GLY A 92 7.47 0.36 28.61
CA GLY A 92 6.30 0.73 27.82
C GLY A 92 6.66 1.26 26.43
N GLU A 93 7.68 2.12 26.32
CA GLU A 93 8.15 2.62 25.02
C GLU A 93 8.75 1.51 24.14
N LEU A 94 9.48 0.56 24.73
CA LEU A 94 9.98 -0.62 24.02
C LEU A 94 8.85 -1.50 23.47
N ASP A 95 7.78 -1.68 24.23
CA ASP A 95 6.59 -2.43 23.80
C ASP A 95 5.88 -1.73 22.63
N LEU A 96 5.76 -0.40 22.67
CA LEU A 96 5.20 0.41 21.56
C LEU A 96 6.04 0.27 20.29
N LEU A 97 7.38 0.32 20.40
CA LEU A 97 8.28 0.12 19.27
C LEU A 97 8.12 -1.28 18.66
N GLN A 98 8.01 -2.31 19.50
CA GLN A 98 7.78 -3.68 19.04
C GLN A 98 6.42 -3.81 18.32
N GLN A 99 5.36 -3.22 18.88
CA GLN A 99 4.03 -3.23 18.27
C GLN A 99 4.03 -2.50 16.92
N SER A 100 4.63 -1.31 16.86
CA SER A 100 4.77 -0.54 15.61
C SER A 100 5.52 -1.34 14.54
N PHE A 101 6.61 -2.02 14.89
CA PHE A 101 7.33 -2.88 13.96
C PHE A 101 6.44 -3.98 13.36
N LEU A 102 5.67 -4.68 14.19
CA LEU A 102 4.76 -5.73 13.73
C LEU A 102 3.65 -5.18 12.81
N MET A 103 3.08 -4.02 13.16
CA MET A 103 2.06 -3.36 12.36
C MET A 103 2.61 -2.94 11.00
N ARG A 104 3.76 -2.25 10.96
CA ARG A 104 4.41 -1.84 9.70
C ARG A 104 4.66 -3.02 8.78
N LYS A 105 5.21 -4.11 9.31
CA LYS A 105 5.44 -5.34 8.54
C LYS A 105 4.13 -5.86 7.92
N SER A 106 3.04 -5.86 8.67
CA SER A 106 1.73 -6.28 8.16
C SER A 106 1.21 -5.37 7.04
N HIS A 107 1.36 -4.05 7.19
CA HIS A 107 0.96 -3.09 6.15
C HIS A 107 1.84 -3.20 4.89
N GLU A 108 3.15 -3.42 5.04
CA GLU A 108 4.07 -3.66 3.92
C GLU A 108 3.71 -4.93 3.14
N GLU A 109 3.41 -6.02 3.84
CA GLU A 109 2.98 -7.29 3.22
C GLU A 109 1.69 -7.09 2.41
N LYS A 110 0.69 -6.44 3.02
CA LYS A 110 -0.59 -6.13 2.35
C LYS A 110 -0.42 -5.19 1.16
N LYS A 111 0.44 -4.17 1.28
CA LYS A 111 0.77 -3.28 0.17
C LYS A 111 1.37 -4.04 -1.01
N ARG A 112 2.32 -4.95 -0.75
CA ARG A 112 2.94 -5.79 -1.79
C ARG A 112 1.90 -6.68 -2.50
N GLU A 113 0.95 -7.27 -1.76
CA GLU A 113 -0.14 -8.04 -2.36
C GLU A 113 -1.02 -7.18 -3.28
N LEU A 114 -1.35 -5.97 -2.84
CA LEU A 114 -2.13 -5.02 -3.64
C LEU A 114 -1.38 -4.56 -4.90
N GLU A 115 -0.08 -4.31 -4.82
CA GLU A 115 0.76 -3.95 -5.98
C GLU A 115 0.80 -5.07 -7.03
N VAL A 116 0.87 -6.33 -6.60
CA VAL A 116 0.78 -7.49 -7.51
C VAL A 116 -0.60 -7.54 -8.21
N ASN A 117 -1.68 -7.29 -7.45
CA ASN A 117 -3.03 -7.22 -8.00
C ASN A 117 -3.17 -6.05 -9.00
N GLU A 118 -2.62 -4.88 -8.68
CA GLU A 118 -2.59 -3.73 -9.57
C GLU A 118 -1.91 -4.07 -10.90
N ALA A 119 -0.71 -4.66 -10.84
CA ALA A 119 0.04 -5.06 -12.04
C ALA A 119 -0.75 -6.06 -12.90
N SER A 120 -1.45 -7.01 -12.27
CA SER A 120 -2.33 -7.95 -12.96
C SER A 120 -3.51 -7.25 -13.65
N LEU A 121 -4.18 -6.33 -12.96
CA LEU A 121 -5.30 -5.56 -13.54
C LEU A 121 -4.85 -4.65 -14.69
N GLN A 122 -3.69 -4.00 -14.56
CA GLN A 122 -3.11 -3.19 -15.63
C GLN A 122 -2.78 -4.04 -16.88
N THR A 123 -2.24 -5.25 -16.68
CA THR A 123 -1.98 -6.20 -17.77
C THR A 123 -3.28 -6.62 -18.46
N ASN A 124 -4.29 -7.00 -17.69
CA ASN A 124 -5.62 -7.36 -18.21
C ASN A 124 -6.25 -6.21 -19.02
N LEU A 125 -6.06 -4.96 -18.59
CA LEU A 125 -6.58 -3.79 -19.30
C LEU A 125 -5.85 -3.58 -20.65
N LYS A 126 -4.53 -3.77 -20.68
CA LYS A 126 -3.73 -3.71 -21.92
C LYS A 126 -4.13 -4.81 -22.90
N GLU A 127 -4.31 -6.04 -22.43
CA GLU A 127 -4.78 -7.16 -23.25
C GLU A 127 -6.17 -6.89 -23.85
N LEU A 128 -7.09 -6.37 -23.03
CA LEU A 128 -8.42 -5.99 -23.51
C LEU A 128 -8.35 -4.86 -24.54
N HIS A 129 -7.48 -3.87 -24.33
CA HIS A 129 -7.25 -2.81 -25.31
C HIS A 129 -6.75 -3.36 -26.65
N MET A 130 -5.78 -4.29 -26.64
CA MET A 130 -5.33 -4.96 -27.87
C MET A 130 -6.45 -5.74 -28.55
N GLN A 131 -7.29 -6.46 -27.78
CA GLN A 131 -8.45 -7.16 -28.32
C GLN A 131 -9.45 -6.21 -29.00
N CYS A 132 -9.70 -5.05 -28.39
CA CYS A 132 -10.54 -4.00 -28.98
C CYS A 132 -9.95 -3.47 -30.30
N CYS A 133 -8.64 -3.19 -30.34
CA CYS A 133 -7.96 -2.71 -31.55
C CYS A 133 -8.01 -3.76 -32.67
N ASN A 134 -7.73 -5.03 -32.37
CA ASN A 134 -7.81 -6.11 -33.34
C ASN A 134 -9.23 -6.28 -33.92
N LEU A 135 -10.26 -6.15 -33.07
CA LEU A 135 -11.65 -6.18 -33.53
C LEU A 135 -11.94 -5.01 -34.47
N TRP A 136 -11.50 -3.81 -34.11
CA TRP A 136 -11.67 -2.61 -34.93
C TRP A 136 -10.98 -2.72 -36.29
N ASP A 137 -9.74 -3.22 -36.31
CA ASP A 137 -8.98 -3.44 -37.54
C ASP A 137 -9.67 -4.48 -38.42
N TRP A 138 -10.17 -5.57 -37.83
CA TRP A 138 -10.94 -6.58 -38.55
C TRP A 138 -12.22 -5.99 -39.16
N VAL A 139 -13.00 -5.23 -38.40
CA VAL A 139 -14.22 -4.56 -38.93
C VAL A 139 -13.85 -3.62 -40.08
N SER A 140 -12.78 -2.84 -39.92
CA SER A 140 -12.31 -1.89 -40.94
C SER A 140 -11.91 -2.61 -42.23
N GLN A 141 -11.12 -3.68 -42.15
CA GLN A 141 -10.71 -4.48 -43.31
C GLN A 141 -11.89 -5.18 -43.99
N THR A 142 -12.85 -5.70 -43.21
CA THR A 142 -14.02 -6.41 -43.75
C THR A 142 -14.94 -5.44 -44.50
N SER A 143 -15.09 -4.21 -44.00
CA SER A 143 -15.83 -3.14 -44.70
C SER A 143 -15.17 -2.74 -46.02
N GLN A 144 -13.84 -2.65 -46.06
CA GLN A 144 -13.10 -2.32 -47.29
C GLN A 144 -13.24 -3.41 -48.36
N HIS A 145 -13.23 -4.69 -47.98
CA HIS A 145 -13.42 -5.81 -48.91
C HIS A 145 -14.86 -5.95 -49.40
N ALA A 146 -15.85 -5.44 -48.66
CA ALA A 146 -17.24 -5.36 -49.12
C ALA A 146 -17.47 -4.22 -50.12
N ILE A 147 -16.61 -3.19 -50.12
CA ILE A 147 -16.69 -2.01 -51.00
C ILE A 147 -15.88 -2.20 -52.29
N THR A 148 -15.01 -3.20 -52.39
CA THR A 148 -14.39 -3.58 -53.66
C THR A 148 -15.32 -4.52 -54.44
N PRO A 149 -16.08 -4.04 -55.45
CA PRO A 149 -16.63 -4.96 -56.42
C PRO A 149 -15.46 -5.68 -57.12
N PRO A 150 -15.61 -6.94 -57.54
CA PRO A 150 -14.71 -7.47 -58.55
C PRO A 150 -14.98 -6.68 -59.84
N LEU A 151 -14.19 -5.64 -60.08
CA LEU A 151 -14.05 -5.10 -61.43
C LEU A 151 -13.27 -6.14 -62.23
N LYS A 152 -14.01 -7.10 -62.80
CA LYS A 152 -13.57 -7.83 -64.00
C LYS A 152 -14.69 -7.87 -65.04
N CYS A 153 -14.39 -7.12 -66.10
CA CYS A 153 -14.70 -7.28 -67.53
C CYS A 153 -16.16 -7.49 -67.96
N LEU A 154 -16.73 -6.44 -68.57
CA LEU A 154 -17.06 -6.38 -70.00
C LEU A 154 -16.83 -4.97 -70.51
#